data_AF-A0A6G4TXG0-F1
#
_entry.id   AF-A0A6G4TXG0-F1
#
_cell.length_a   1.000
_cell.length_b   1.000
_cell.length_c   1.000
_cell.angle_alpha   90.00
_cell.angle_beta   90.00
_cell.angle_gamma   90.00
#
_symmetry.space_group_name_H-M   'P 1'
#
loop_
_entity.id
_entity.type
_entity.pdbx_description
1 polymer ?
#
loop_
_entity_poly.entity_id
_entity_poly.type
_entity_poly.pdbx_seq_one_letter_code
_entity_poly.pdbx_strand_id
1 'polypeptide(L)'
;MMLAHGVGDRQDLPISVFYAYAGAFAALFVSFLALGLLWPESRFSAAAGRPLPAWLRRVVDGRVLRRSLRVAGLAGAALVLGHLLLGPDDPDRNPAPGAIYVVLWVGLVPASLLFGPVWRLLNPLRTLHLLLCRALRRDPDAGGRPLPSRLGFWPAAAGLTAFTWLELASPEPASRTTLLTFITGYAIAHLLAAARYGSAWFARGDAFEVYSALLGHLSPLGRGPQGRLVLRHPFHSLDAVPQLPGLAATACVLLGSTAYDGFSATPSWIDTLQTSPLGRTGAATLGLLAAIAAAAALFTLCTSAARLISGARLNSDGLNSDALISTRKAGSRAFAHSLLPIATGYLIAHYFSLFATEAPRTVTLAYGTDNPPPAA
;
A
#
# COMPACT_ATOMS: atom_id res chain seq x y z
N MET A 1 -22.92 25.77 -4.03
CA MET A 1 -23.26 24.56 -3.25
C MET A 1 -22.04 23.65 -3.28
N MET A 2 -21.45 23.39 -2.11
CA MET A 2 -20.26 22.56 -1.93
C MET A 2 -20.64 21.08 -2.08
N LEU A 3 -20.14 20.41 -3.11
CA LEU A 3 -20.12 18.95 -3.20
C LEU A 3 -18.84 18.46 -2.52
N ALA A 4 -18.93 18.21 -1.21
CA ALA A 4 -17.97 17.40 -0.49
C ALA A 4 -18.24 15.94 -0.88
N HIS A 5 -17.50 15.42 -1.86
CA HIS A 5 -17.40 13.99 -2.22
C HIS A 5 -18.70 13.19 -2.01
N GLY A 6 -19.59 13.27 -2.99
CA GLY A 6 -20.73 12.36 -3.10
C GLY A 6 -20.28 11.03 -3.69
N VAL A 7 -20.10 10.01 -2.84
CA VAL A 7 -20.52 8.60 -3.03
C VAL A 7 -20.49 7.95 -1.64
N GLY A 8 -21.67 7.57 -1.12
CA GLY A 8 -21.76 6.60 -0.01
C GLY A 8 -22.53 7.00 1.24
N ASP A 9 -23.59 7.81 1.16
CA ASP A 9 -24.55 7.89 2.27
C ASP A 9 -25.49 6.67 2.23
N ARG A 10 -25.03 5.54 2.80
CA ARG A 10 -25.85 4.44 3.34
C ARG A 10 -25.05 3.69 4.41
N GLN A 11 -24.90 4.27 5.59
CA GLN A 11 -24.63 3.47 6.80
C GLN A 11 -25.94 2.89 7.35
N ASP A 12 -26.60 2.04 6.56
CA ASP A 12 -27.51 1.05 7.14
C ASP A 12 -26.88 -0.31 6.81
N LEU A 13 -26.07 -0.83 7.74
CA LEU A 13 -25.85 -2.27 7.70
C LEU A 13 -27.24 -2.92 7.73
N PRO A 14 -27.52 -3.93 6.88
CA PRO A 14 -28.80 -4.65 6.93
C PRO A 14 -28.99 -5.44 8.24
N ILE A 15 -28.06 -5.30 9.19
CA ILE A 15 -28.00 -5.93 10.50
C ILE A 15 -27.73 -4.86 11.56
N SER A 16 -28.25 -5.05 12.77
CA SER A 16 -28.01 -4.11 13.86
C SER A 16 -26.53 -4.02 14.22
N VAL A 17 -26.11 -2.86 14.73
CA VAL A 17 -24.74 -2.60 15.20
C VAL A 17 -24.29 -3.64 16.24
N PHE A 18 -25.20 -4.05 17.13
CA PHE A 18 -24.92 -5.09 18.10
C PHE A 18 -24.55 -6.42 17.43
N TYR A 19 -25.36 -6.89 16.47
CA TYR A 19 -25.08 -8.14 15.78
C TYR A 19 -23.80 -8.07 14.92
N ALA A 20 -23.52 -6.90 14.32
CA ALA A 20 -22.27 -6.69 13.59
C ALA A 20 -21.04 -6.84 14.52
N TYR A 21 -21.04 -6.19 15.68
CA TYR A 21 -19.93 -6.31 16.64
C TYR A 21 -19.85 -7.69 17.31
N ALA A 22 -21.00 -8.28 17.66
CA ALA A 22 -21.03 -9.62 18.22
C ALA A 22 -20.50 -10.65 17.21
N GLY A 23 -20.88 -10.54 15.94
CA GLY A 23 -20.37 -11.37 14.86
C GLY A 23 -18.86 -11.19 14.64
N ALA A 24 -18.37 -9.95 14.62
CA ALA A 24 -16.94 -9.66 14.50
C ALA A 24 -16.14 -10.22 15.68
N PHE A 25 -16.62 -10.03 16.91
CA PHE A 25 -16.01 -10.58 18.11
C PHE A 25 -16.00 -12.11 18.08
N ALA A 26 -17.13 -12.75 17.76
CA ALA A 26 -17.23 -14.20 17.68
C ALA A 26 -16.29 -14.76 16.61
N ALA A 27 -16.24 -14.15 15.43
CA ALA A 27 -15.33 -14.55 14.36
C ALA A 27 -13.86 -14.46 14.80
N LEU A 28 -13.45 -13.38 15.45
CA LEU A 28 -12.11 -13.24 16.02
C LEU A 28 -11.86 -14.29 17.10
N PHE A 29 -12.71 -14.35 18.12
CA PHE A 29 -12.52 -15.26 19.26
C PHE A 29 -12.42 -16.72 18.81
N VAL A 30 -13.37 -17.19 18.00
CA VAL A 30 -13.39 -18.57 17.51
C VAL A 30 -12.21 -18.86 16.58
N SER A 31 -11.87 -17.95 15.66
CA SER A 31 -10.74 -18.19 14.73
C SER A 31 -9.39 -18.24 15.46
N PHE A 32 -9.14 -17.33 16.41
CA PHE A 32 -7.91 -17.35 17.19
C PHE A 32 -7.86 -18.53 18.17
N LEU A 33 -8.99 -18.91 18.78
CA LEU A 33 -9.06 -20.12 19.62
C LEU A 33 -8.76 -21.37 18.79
N ALA A 34 -9.36 -21.50 17.60
CA ALA A 34 -9.11 -22.60 16.69
C ALA A 34 -7.64 -22.64 16.23
N LEU A 35 -7.04 -21.49 15.89
CA LEU A 35 -5.62 -21.41 15.56
C LEU A 35 -4.73 -21.85 16.73
N GLY A 36 -5.02 -21.36 17.94
CA GLY A 36 -4.25 -21.71 19.13
C GLY A 36 -4.33 -23.18 19.52
N LEU A 37 -5.49 -23.82 19.33
CA LEU A 37 -5.72 -25.23 19.71
C LEU A 37 -5.34 -26.21 18.60
N LEU A 38 -5.62 -25.90 17.33
CA LEU A 38 -5.49 -26.83 16.21
C LEU A 38 -4.21 -26.63 15.39
N TRP A 39 -3.51 -25.51 15.59
CA TRP A 39 -2.37 -25.10 14.77
C TRP A 39 -1.18 -24.57 15.58
N PRO A 40 -0.61 -25.38 16.51
CA PRO A 40 0.45 -24.93 17.41
C PRO A 40 1.80 -24.68 16.71
N GLU A 41 2.04 -25.29 15.54
CA GLU A 41 3.28 -25.15 14.78
C GLU A 41 3.03 -24.62 13.36
N SER A 42 3.95 -23.79 12.84
CA SER A 42 3.85 -23.32 11.45
C SER A 42 3.89 -24.51 10.49
N ARG A 43 2.87 -24.62 9.63
CA ARG A 43 2.82 -25.60 8.54
C ARG A 43 3.16 -24.97 7.18
N PHE A 44 3.50 -23.68 7.17
CA PHE A 44 3.84 -22.94 5.96
C PHE A 44 5.36 -22.83 5.80
N SER A 45 5.85 -23.09 4.60
CA SER A 45 7.25 -22.87 4.20
C SER A 45 7.34 -21.93 3.01
N ALA A 46 8.31 -21.00 3.04
CA ALA A 46 8.62 -20.07 1.94
C ALA A 46 9.02 -20.76 0.62
N ALA A 47 9.48 -22.01 0.70
CA ALA A 47 9.88 -22.80 -0.47
C ALA A 47 8.71 -23.52 -1.17
N ALA A 48 7.52 -23.54 -0.56
CA ALA A 48 6.37 -24.29 -1.07
C ALA A 48 5.72 -23.61 -2.29
N GLY A 49 5.30 -24.42 -3.26
CA GLY A 49 4.58 -23.98 -4.45
C GLY A 49 4.70 -24.97 -5.60
N ARG A 50 3.67 -25.02 -6.46
CA ARG A 50 3.68 -25.83 -7.68
C ARG A 50 4.16 -24.99 -8.86
N PRO A 51 5.17 -25.44 -9.63
CA PRO A 51 5.66 -24.69 -10.77
C PRO A 51 4.56 -24.55 -11.82
N LEU A 52 4.38 -23.33 -12.35
CA LEU A 52 3.43 -23.12 -13.44
C LEU A 52 3.94 -23.72 -14.76
N PRO A 53 3.02 -24.07 -15.69
CA PRO A 53 3.36 -24.57 -17.01
C PRO A 53 4.39 -23.70 -17.74
N ALA A 54 5.27 -24.33 -18.52
CA ALA A 54 6.39 -23.64 -19.16
C ALA A 54 5.97 -22.50 -20.10
N TRP A 55 4.80 -22.59 -20.73
CA TRP A 55 4.28 -21.54 -21.60
C TRP A 55 3.89 -20.28 -20.80
N LEU A 56 3.18 -20.42 -19.68
CA LEU A 56 2.84 -19.31 -18.77
C LEU A 56 4.10 -18.60 -18.28
N ARG A 57 5.12 -19.37 -17.88
CA ARG A 57 6.41 -18.81 -17.46
C ARG A 57 7.06 -18.00 -18.57
N ARG A 58 7.09 -18.52 -19.80
CA ARG A 58 7.64 -17.82 -20.97
C ARG A 58 6.90 -16.52 -21.28
N VAL A 59 5.58 -16.50 -21.12
CA VAL A 59 4.77 -15.29 -21.32
C VAL A 59 5.05 -14.26 -20.22
N VAL A 60 4.98 -14.66 -18.95
CA VAL A 60 5.18 -13.77 -17.79
C VAL A 60 6.61 -13.23 -17.72
N ASP A 61 7.60 -14.05 -18.07
CA ASP A 61 9.00 -13.63 -18.16
C ASP A 61 9.37 -13.01 -19.52
N GLY A 62 8.43 -13.01 -20.45
CA GLY A 62 8.62 -12.52 -21.80
C GLY A 62 9.01 -11.04 -21.84
N ARG A 63 9.94 -10.71 -22.73
CA ARG A 63 10.34 -9.32 -22.98
C ARG A 63 9.18 -8.48 -23.50
N VAL A 64 8.26 -9.08 -24.25
CA VAL A 64 7.08 -8.41 -24.80
C VAL A 64 6.19 -7.90 -23.67
N LEU A 65 5.68 -8.78 -22.81
CA LEU A 65 4.83 -8.40 -21.68
C LEU A 65 5.49 -7.33 -20.79
N ARG A 66 6.76 -7.53 -20.43
CA ARG A 66 7.51 -6.57 -19.59
C ARG A 66 7.65 -5.20 -20.27
N ARG A 67 7.85 -5.16 -21.59
CA ARG A 67 7.90 -3.90 -22.36
C ARG A 67 6.51 -3.28 -22.46
N SER A 68 5.48 -4.06 -22.76
CA SER A 68 4.09 -3.59 -22.85
C SER A 68 3.63 -2.96 -21.54
N LEU A 69 3.93 -3.57 -20.39
CA LEU A 69 3.60 -3.00 -19.08
C LEU A 69 4.37 -1.70 -18.80
N ARG A 70 5.65 -1.62 -19.15
CA ARG A 70 6.41 -0.35 -19.02
C ARG A 70 5.84 0.77 -19.88
N VAL A 71 5.45 0.43 -21.12
CA VAL A 71 4.82 1.38 -22.05
C VAL A 71 3.45 1.81 -21.52
N ALA A 72 2.63 0.86 -21.04
CA ALA A 72 1.34 1.16 -20.43
C ALA A 72 1.48 2.06 -19.20
N GLY A 73 2.47 1.81 -18.35
CA GLY A 73 2.81 2.66 -17.20
C GLY A 73 3.18 4.09 -17.58
N LEU A 74 4.07 4.26 -18.56
CA LEU A 74 4.42 5.58 -19.10
C LEU A 74 3.24 6.27 -19.77
N ALA A 75 2.43 5.54 -20.55
CA ALA A 75 1.25 6.09 -21.21
C ALA A 75 0.22 6.55 -20.19
N GLY A 76 -0.06 5.74 -19.16
CA GLY A 76 -0.94 6.12 -18.05
C GLY A 76 -0.45 7.38 -17.32
N ALA A 77 0.85 7.45 -17.02
CA ALA A 77 1.43 8.65 -16.41
C ALA A 77 1.33 9.89 -17.30
N ALA A 78 1.58 9.75 -18.61
CA ALA A 78 1.44 10.83 -19.57
C ALA A 78 -0.02 11.30 -19.71
N LEU A 79 -0.99 10.38 -19.68
CA LEU A 79 -2.42 10.71 -19.69
C LEU A 79 -2.83 11.48 -18.44
N VAL A 80 -2.41 11.04 -17.25
CA VAL A 80 -2.69 11.74 -15.99
C VAL A 80 -2.06 13.13 -16.01
N LEU A 81 -0.79 13.25 -16.42
CA LEU A 81 -0.12 14.55 -16.55
C LEU A 81 -0.81 15.45 -17.58
N GLY A 82 -1.27 14.90 -18.71
CA GLY A 82 -2.03 15.64 -19.71
C GLY A 82 -3.31 16.24 -19.15
N HIS A 83 -4.08 15.47 -18.38
CA HIS A 83 -5.30 15.95 -17.73
C HIS A 83 -5.03 16.94 -16.60
N LEU A 84 -3.91 16.81 -15.89
CA LEU A 84 -3.50 17.78 -14.87
C LEU A 84 -3.03 19.11 -15.47
N LEU A 85 -2.34 19.08 -16.62
CA LEU A 85 -1.79 20.28 -17.27
C LEU A 85 -2.81 20.99 -18.15
N LEU A 86 -3.67 20.24 -18.85
CA LEU A 86 -4.55 20.74 -19.90
C LEU A 86 -6.04 20.50 -19.62
N GLY A 87 -6.38 19.61 -18.68
CA GLY A 87 -7.77 19.26 -18.36
C GLY A 87 -8.48 20.30 -17.49
N PRO A 88 -9.80 20.14 -17.26
CA PRO A 88 -10.60 21.07 -16.46
C PRO A 88 -10.10 21.21 -15.01
N ASP A 89 -10.27 22.39 -14.41
CA ASP A 89 -9.99 22.60 -12.98
C ASP A 89 -10.96 21.84 -12.07
N ASP A 90 -12.19 21.64 -12.55
CA ASP A 90 -13.25 20.94 -11.84
C ASP A 90 -12.91 19.45 -11.66
N PRO A 91 -12.68 18.97 -10.42
CA PRO A 91 -12.36 17.58 -10.14
C PRO A 91 -13.42 16.58 -10.61
N ASP A 92 -14.69 17.00 -10.70
CA ASP A 92 -15.78 16.12 -11.14
C ASP A 92 -15.75 15.85 -12.64
N ARG A 93 -15.03 16.69 -13.39
CA ARG A 93 -14.87 16.63 -14.85
C ARG A 93 -13.45 16.30 -15.28
N ASN A 94 -12.53 16.15 -14.33
CA ASN A 94 -11.14 15.81 -14.58
C ASN A 94 -10.88 14.39 -14.06
N PRO A 95 -10.44 13.43 -14.91
CA PRO A 95 -10.17 12.06 -14.47
C PRO A 95 -8.89 11.92 -13.64
N ALA A 96 -8.02 12.94 -13.58
CA ALA A 96 -6.71 12.82 -12.93
C ALA A 96 -6.76 12.49 -11.43
N PRO A 97 -7.60 13.15 -10.59
CA PRO A 97 -7.73 12.78 -9.17
C PRO A 97 -8.20 11.32 -9.01
N GLY A 98 -9.24 10.91 -9.73
CA GLY A 98 -9.74 9.53 -9.72
C GLY A 98 -8.69 8.52 -10.20
N ALA A 99 -7.86 8.89 -11.19
CA ALA A 99 -6.80 8.03 -11.67
C ALA A 99 -5.69 7.80 -10.62
N ILE A 100 -5.41 8.81 -9.79
CA ILE A 100 -4.38 8.75 -8.75
C ILE A 100 -4.91 8.05 -7.48
N TYR A 101 -6.07 8.48 -6.98
CA TYR A 101 -6.62 7.98 -5.72
C TYR A 101 -7.37 6.66 -5.87
N VAL A 102 -8.06 6.43 -6.99
CA VAL A 102 -8.88 5.23 -7.17
C VAL A 102 -8.15 4.21 -8.04
N VAL A 103 -7.80 4.57 -9.28
CA VAL A 103 -7.21 3.59 -10.21
C VAL A 103 -5.81 3.16 -9.77
N LEU A 104 -4.95 4.11 -9.40
CA LEU A 104 -3.63 3.82 -8.89
C LEU A 104 -3.69 3.30 -7.46
N TRP A 105 -4.08 4.12 -6.48
CA TRP A 105 -3.94 3.74 -5.06
C TRP A 105 -4.80 2.54 -4.67
N VAL A 106 -6.11 2.58 -4.93
CA VAL A 106 -7.01 1.47 -4.60
C VAL A 106 -6.81 0.30 -5.57
N GLY A 107 -6.72 0.55 -6.88
CA GLY A 107 -6.58 -0.50 -7.89
C GLY A 107 -5.29 -1.32 -7.76
N LEU A 108 -4.24 -0.77 -7.14
CA LEU A 108 -3.02 -1.52 -6.87
C LEU A 108 -3.24 -2.69 -5.90
N VAL A 109 -4.26 -2.60 -5.03
CA VAL A 109 -4.59 -3.65 -4.06
C VAL A 109 -4.99 -4.95 -4.75
N PRO A 110 -6.13 -5.03 -5.47
CA PRO A 110 -6.53 -6.26 -6.14
C PRO A 110 -5.50 -6.68 -7.22
N ALA A 111 -4.92 -5.71 -7.94
CA ALA A 111 -3.92 -6.04 -8.96
C ALA A 111 -2.69 -6.73 -8.35
N SER A 112 -2.21 -6.27 -7.19
CA SER A 112 -1.05 -6.86 -6.56
C SER A 112 -1.35 -8.20 -5.89
N LEU A 113 -2.54 -8.35 -5.31
CA LEU A 113 -3.00 -9.62 -4.74
C LEU A 113 -3.18 -10.70 -5.82
N LEU A 114 -3.65 -10.34 -7.01
CA LEU A 114 -3.87 -11.31 -8.08
C LEU A 114 -2.58 -11.64 -8.84
N PHE A 115 -1.72 -10.66 -9.10
CA PHE A 115 -0.61 -10.79 -10.04
C PHE A 115 0.79 -10.58 -9.45
N GLY A 116 0.89 -10.34 -8.14
CA GLY A 116 2.16 -10.06 -7.46
C GLY A 116 2.56 -8.58 -7.58
N PRO A 117 3.86 -8.21 -7.50
CA PRO A 117 4.31 -6.81 -7.50
C PRO A 117 4.17 -6.14 -8.88
N VAL A 118 2.94 -5.78 -9.27
CA VAL A 118 2.63 -5.21 -10.60
C VAL A 118 3.24 -3.82 -10.80
N TRP A 119 3.31 -2.99 -9.75
CA TRP A 119 3.82 -1.62 -9.88
C TRP A 119 5.25 -1.61 -10.35
N ARG A 120 6.08 -2.58 -9.93
CA ARG A 120 7.47 -2.68 -10.39
C ARG A 120 7.62 -2.70 -11.91
N LEU A 121 6.62 -3.20 -12.64
CA LEU A 121 6.60 -3.25 -14.10
C LEU A 121 5.92 -2.02 -14.72
N LEU A 122 4.88 -1.49 -14.06
CA LEU A 122 4.12 -0.32 -14.50
C LEU A 122 4.76 1.02 -14.09
N ASN A 123 5.75 1.02 -13.19
CA ASN A 123 6.29 2.23 -12.59
C ASN A 123 6.88 3.15 -13.67
N PRO A 124 6.27 4.33 -13.93
CA PRO A 124 6.72 5.24 -14.97
C PRO A 124 8.07 5.85 -14.63
N LEU A 125 8.35 6.13 -13.35
CA LEU A 125 9.62 6.72 -12.90
C LEU A 125 10.77 5.73 -13.03
N ARG A 126 10.53 4.45 -12.75
CA ARG A 126 11.52 3.40 -12.99
C ARG A 126 11.84 3.25 -14.47
N THR A 127 10.83 3.39 -15.33
CA THR A 127 11.01 3.33 -16.78
C THR A 127 11.72 4.58 -17.29
N LEU A 128 11.38 5.77 -16.79
CA LEU A 128 12.03 7.02 -17.13
C LEU A 128 13.50 7.02 -16.70
N HIS A 129 13.83 6.59 -15.48
CA HIS A 129 15.21 6.39 -15.02
C HIS A 129 16.00 5.48 -15.95
N LEU A 130 15.42 4.34 -16.34
CA LEU A 130 16.02 3.41 -17.30
C LEU A 130 16.31 4.08 -18.65
N LEU A 131 15.38 4.89 -19.17
CA LEU A 131 15.56 5.60 -20.44
C LEU A 131 16.63 6.68 -20.33
N LEU A 132 16.64 7.46 -19.25
CA LEU A 132 17.66 8.48 -18.97
C LEU A 132 19.06 7.86 -18.85
N CYS A 133 19.21 6.77 -18.09
CA CYS A 133 20.48 6.05 -17.99
C CYS A 133 20.97 5.55 -19.36
N ARG A 134 20.07 5.01 -20.19
CA ARG A 134 20.42 4.58 -21.56
C ARG A 134 20.86 5.74 -22.44
N ALA A 135 20.14 6.86 -22.41
CA ALA A 135 20.49 8.06 -23.18
C ALA A 135 21.87 8.60 -22.76
N LEU A 136 22.18 8.56 -21.47
CA LEU A 136 23.45 8.97 -20.88
C LEU A 136 24.54 7.88 -20.93
N ARG A 137 24.27 6.71 -21.53
CA ARG A 137 25.16 5.54 -21.58
C ARG A 137 25.69 5.10 -20.20
N ARG A 138 24.85 5.19 -19.17
CA ARG A 138 25.11 4.75 -17.80
C ARG A 138 24.37 3.45 -17.51
N ASP A 139 24.98 2.60 -16.69
CA ASP A 139 24.30 1.42 -16.14
C ASP A 139 23.20 1.87 -15.16
N PRO A 140 21.92 1.52 -15.39
CA PRO A 140 20.80 1.86 -14.51
C PRO A 140 20.92 1.32 -13.08
N ASP A 141 21.67 0.21 -12.91
CA ASP A 141 21.87 -0.45 -11.62
C ASP A 141 23.12 0.08 -10.90
N ALA A 142 24.07 0.67 -11.64
CA ALA A 142 25.23 1.35 -11.09
C ALA A 142 24.83 2.73 -10.52
N GLY A 143 24.37 2.74 -9.27
CA GLY A 143 24.22 3.96 -8.49
C GLY A 143 25.55 4.62 -8.16
N GLY A 144 25.56 5.94 -8.00
CA GLY A 144 26.76 6.68 -7.58
C GLY A 144 27.30 6.28 -6.20
N ARG A 145 26.48 5.75 -5.30
CA ARG A 145 26.92 5.01 -4.09
C ARG A 145 25.90 3.93 -3.70
N PRO A 146 26.29 2.89 -2.94
CA PRO A 146 25.36 1.87 -2.46
C PRO A 146 24.23 2.43 -1.60
N LEU A 147 23.06 1.79 -1.66
CA LEU A 147 21.90 2.12 -0.84
C LEU A 147 22.14 1.71 0.62
N PRO A 148 22.09 2.65 1.60
CA PRO A 148 22.28 2.33 3.00
C PRO A 148 21.29 1.28 3.52
N SER A 149 21.79 0.22 4.16
CA SER A 149 20.95 -0.85 4.74
C SER A 149 19.99 -0.36 5.82
N ARG A 150 20.35 0.73 6.52
CA ARG A 150 19.55 1.34 7.59
C ARG A 150 18.26 2.01 7.08
N LEU A 151 18.23 2.45 5.82
CA LEU A 151 17.02 3.07 5.25
C LEU A 151 15.89 2.06 5.17
N GLY A 152 16.16 0.82 4.74
CA GLY A 152 15.13 -0.19 4.56
C GLY A 152 13.92 0.37 3.80
N PHE A 153 12.73 0.22 4.37
CA PHE A 153 11.45 0.75 3.89
C PHE A 153 11.03 2.09 4.53
N TRP A 154 11.88 2.75 5.33
CA TRP A 154 11.54 4.06 5.90
C TRP A 154 11.16 5.12 4.85
N PRO A 155 11.86 5.24 3.70
CA PRO A 155 11.46 6.22 2.69
C PRO A 155 10.09 5.90 2.07
N ALA A 156 9.78 4.61 1.91
CA ALA A 156 8.44 4.21 1.46
C ALA A 156 7.36 4.52 2.49
N ALA A 157 7.62 4.29 3.79
CA ALA A 157 6.71 4.70 4.86
C ALA A 157 6.45 6.23 4.83
N ALA A 158 7.51 7.03 4.70
CA ALA A 158 7.39 8.48 4.59
C ALA A 158 6.63 8.92 3.33
N GLY A 159 6.90 8.28 2.18
CA GLY A 159 6.20 8.55 0.93
C GLY A 159 4.73 8.16 0.97
N LEU A 160 4.38 7.05 1.63
CA LEU A 160 2.99 6.67 1.88
C LEU A 160 2.30 7.67 2.82
N THR A 161 2.96 8.08 3.92
CA THR A 161 2.41 9.11 4.80
C THR A 161 2.15 10.41 4.04
N ALA A 162 3.09 10.83 3.19
CA ALA A 162 2.94 12.03 2.36
C ALA A 162 1.78 11.89 1.36
N PHE A 163 1.61 10.72 0.73
CA PHE A 163 0.50 10.44 -0.16
C PHE A 163 -0.85 10.45 0.56
N THR A 164 -0.96 9.78 1.71
CA THR A 164 -2.20 9.75 2.49
C THR A 164 -2.49 11.11 3.14
N TRP A 165 -1.46 11.91 3.45
CA TRP A 165 -1.66 13.29 3.89
C TRP A 165 -2.18 14.17 2.76
N LEU A 166 -1.63 14.01 1.55
CA LEU A 166 -2.14 14.66 0.35
C LEU A 166 -3.63 14.35 0.20
N GLU A 167 -4.04 13.09 0.30
CA GLU A 167 -5.42 12.65 0.14
C GLU A 167 -6.35 13.16 1.26
N LEU A 168 -5.95 12.99 2.53
CA LEU A 168 -6.86 13.09 3.68
C LEU A 168 -6.79 14.42 4.43
N ALA A 169 -5.69 15.17 4.29
CA ALA A 169 -5.43 16.34 5.11
C ALA A 169 -5.11 17.61 4.33
N SER A 170 -4.65 17.50 3.08
CA SER A 170 -4.31 18.68 2.29
C SER A 170 -5.54 19.57 2.03
N PRO A 171 -5.37 20.89 1.83
CA PRO A 171 -6.50 21.82 1.66
C PRO A 171 -7.39 21.50 0.46
N GLU A 172 -6.78 21.18 -0.68
CA GLU A 172 -7.46 20.93 -1.95
C GLU A 172 -6.88 19.68 -2.61
N PRO A 173 -7.17 18.48 -2.07
CA PRO A 173 -6.52 17.23 -2.47
C PRO A 173 -6.74 16.91 -3.96
N ALA A 174 -7.92 17.26 -4.50
CA ALA A 174 -8.28 16.98 -5.88
C ALA A 174 -7.94 18.12 -6.88
N SER A 175 -7.36 19.24 -6.43
CA SER A 175 -7.04 20.34 -7.34
C SER A 175 -5.80 20.01 -8.18
N ARG A 176 -5.81 20.50 -9.44
CA ARG A 176 -4.71 20.27 -10.39
C ARG A 176 -3.37 20.73 -9.83
N THR A 177 -3.35 21.91 -9.20
CA THR A 177 -2.13 22.52 -8.63
C THR A 177 -1.54 21.65 -7.54
N THR A 178 -2.36 21.16 -6.60
CA THR A 178 -1.91 20.29 -5.51
C THR A 178 -1.34 18.98 -6.05
N LEU A 179 -2.06 18.32 -6.96
CA LEU A 179 -1.65 17.05 -7.56
C LEU A 179 -0.39 17.19 -8.44
N LEU A 180 -0.30 18.24 -9.26
CA LEU A 180 0.90 18.53 -10.05
C LEU A 180 2.11 18.78 -9.16
N THR A 181 1.95 19.57 -8.11
CA THR A 181 3.03 19.87 -7.16
C THR A 181 3.52 18.59 -6.49
N PHE A 182 2.59 17.75 -6.00
CA PHE A 182 2.92 16.49 -5.37
C PHE A 182 3.61 15.52 -6.34
N ILE A 183 3.02 15.25 -7.51
CA ILE A 183 3.57 14.31 -8.50
C ILE A 183 4.94 14.78 -8.99
N THR A 184 5.12 16.08 -9.23
CA THR A 184 6.39 16.65 -9.67
C THR A 184 7.45 16.49 -8.57
N GLY A 185 7.13 16.85 -7.33
CA GLY A 185 8.02 16.66 -6.18
C GLY A 185 8.38 15.19 -5.96
N TYR A 186 7.38 14.30 -6.05
CA TYR A 186 7.55 12.85 -5.96
C TYR A 186 8.47 12.33 -7.06
N ALA A 187 8.24 12.72 -8.32
CA ALA A 187 9.04 12.32 -9.47
C ALA A 187 10.50 12.77 -9.32
N ILE A 188 10.73 14.05 -8.98
CA ILE A 188 12.07 14.61 -8.77
C ILE A 188 12.79 13.86 -7.65
N ALA A 189 12.15 13.68 -6.49
CA ALA A 189 12.75 13.00 -5.35
C ALA A 189 13.20 11.57 -5.70
N HIS A 190 12.33 10.80 -6.38
CA HIS A 190 12.62 9.40 -6.72
C HIS A 190 13.65 9.28 -7.85
N LEU A 191 13.64 10.16 -8.85
CA LEU A 191 14.64 10.18 -9.92
C LEU A 191 16.02 10.58 -9.41
N LEU A 192 16.11 11.58 -8.52
CA LEU A 192 17.37 11.96 -7.88
C LEU A 192 17.91 10.83 -7.00
N ALA A 193 17.06 10.18 -6.21
CA ALA A 193 17.45 9.05 -5.41
C ALA A 193 17.88 7.84 -6.27
N ALA A 194 17.18 7.56 -7.38
CA ALA A 194 17.57 6.51 -8.32
C ALA A 194 18.88 6.83 -9.06
N ALA A 195 19.12 8.09 -9.45
CA ALA A 195 20.41 8.51 -9.99
C ALA A 195 21.55 8.32 -8.97
N ARG A 196 21.25 8.50 -7.69
CA ARG A 196 22.22 8.45 -6.59
C ARG A 196 22.49 7.03 -6.08
N TYR A 197 21.50 6.15 -6.05
CA TYR A 197 21.56 4.80 -5.47
C TYR A 197 21.28 3.66 -6.46
N GLY A 198 21.00 3.99 -7.73
CA GLY A 198 20.65 3.03 -8.78
C GLY A 198 19.19 2.60 -8.75
N SER A 199 18.79 1.73 -9.69
CA SER A 199 17.41 1.26 -9.83
C SER A 199 16.88 0.47 -8.61
N ALA A 200 17.79 0.01 -7.75
CA ALA A 200 17.46 -0.65 -6.49
C ALA A 200 16.72 0.28 -5.50
N TRP A 201 16.82 1.61 -5.66
CA TRP A 201 16.07 2.58 -4.86
C TRP A 201 14.57 2.29 -4.89
N PHE A 202 13.98 2.08 -6.08
CA PHE A 202 12.54 1.92 -6.22
C PHE A 202 12.00 0.74 -5.40
N ALA A 203 12.75 -0.36 -5.30
CA ALA A 203 12.33 -1.53 -4.54
C ALA A 203 12.27 -1.32 -3.01
N ARG A 204 12.75 -0.19 -2.50
CA ARG A 204 12.81 0.11 -1.06
C ARG A 204 12.27 1.49 -0.67
N GLY A 205 12.40 2.47 -1.56
CA GLY A 205 12.05 3.86 -1.30
C GLY A 205 10.82 4.37 -2.04
N ASP A 206 10.44 3.75 -3.16
CA ASP A 206 9.21 4.11 -3.86
C ASP A 206 7.99 3.57 -3.10
N ALA A 207 7.17 4.50 -2.60
CA ALA A 207 5.99 4.21 -1.81
C ALA A 207 5.05 3.21 -2.49
N PHE A 208 4.75 3.41 -3.78
CA PHE A 208 3.81 2.56 -4.52
C PHE A 208 4.45 1.23 -4.92
N GLU A 209 5.76 1.20 -5.18
CA GLU A 209 6.44 -0.07 -5.48
C GLU A 209 6.53 -0.95 -4.24
N VAL A 210 6.86 -0.38 -3.10
CA VAL A 210 6.88 -1.09 -1.82
C VAL A 210 5.46 -1.53 -1.44
N TYR A 211 4.46 -0.66 -1.58
CA TYR A 211 3.07 -1.00 -1.35
C TYR A 211 2.61 -2.20 -2.21
N SER A 212 2.82 -2.13 -3.52
CA SER A 212 2.52 -3.23 -4.45
C SER A 212 3.31 -4.49 -4.14
N ALA A 213 4.58 -4.37 -3.72
CA ALA A 213 5.40 -5.52 -3.38
C ALA A 213 4.94 -6.23 -2.10
N LEU A 214 4.62 -5.47 -1.06
CA LEU A 214 4.11 -6.02 0.21
C LEU A 214 2.78 -6.73 0.01
N LEU A 215 1.85 -6.15 -0.75
CA LEU A 215 0.60 -6.82 -1.11
C LEU A 215 0.84 -8.02 -2.03
N GLY A 216 1.80 -7.92 -2.96
CA GLY A 216 2.20 -9.01 -3.85
C GLY A 216 2.76 -10.25 -3.13
N HIS A 217 3.22 -10.11 -1.88
CA HIS A 217 3.59 -11.27 -1.04
C HIS A 217 2.37 -12.11 -0.60
N LEU A 218 1.16 -11.59 -0.70
CA LEU A 218 -0.07 -12.35 -0.48
C LEU A 218 -0.64 -12.94 -1.79
N SER A 219 0.05 -12.72 -2.92
CA SER A 219 -0.43 -13.27 -4.18
C SER A 219 -0.24 -14.79 -4.26
N PRO A 220 -1.23 -15.54 -4.78
CA PRO A 220 -1.04 -16.94 -5.14
C PRO A 220 0.07 -17.13 -6.18
N LEU A 221 0.35 -16.09 -6.99
CA LEU A 221 1.42 -16.09 -7.96
C LEU A 221 2.72 -15.58 -7.34
N GLY A 222 3.76 -16.40 -7.43
CA GLY A 222 5.01 -16.14 -6.74
C GLY A 222 6.25 -16.60 -7.49
N ARG A 223 7.40 -16.32 -6.91
CA ARG A 223 8.70 -16.84 -7.34
C ARG A 223 9.22 -17.79 -6.28
N GLY A 224 9.51 -19.02 -6.69
CA GLY A 224 10.15 -20.02 -5.83
C GLY A 224 11.66 -19.75 -5.66
N PRO A 225 12.37 -20.60 -4.90
CA PRO A 225 13.80 -20.42 -4.58
C PRO A 225 14.71 -20.30 -5.81
N GLN A 226 14.34 -20.95 -6.91
CA GLN A 226 15.07 -20.95 -8.19
C GLN A 226 14.63 -19.81 -9.13
N GLY A 227 13.87 -18.83 -8.64
CA GLY A 227 13.33 -17.72 -9.44
C GLY A 227 12.23 -18.12 -10.44
N ARG A 228 11.79 -19.38 -10.42
CA ARG A 228 10.71 -19.89 -11.29
C ARG A 228 9.36 -19.39 -10.80
N LEU A 229 8.46 -19.07 -11.73
CA LEU A 229 7.07 -18.73 -11.39
C LEU A 229 6.35 -19.98 -10.84
N VAL A 230 5.75 -19.84 -9.67
CA VAL A 230 5.03 -20.88 -8.94
C VAL A 230 3.65 -20.39 -8.53
N LEU A 231 2.69 -21.31 -8.48
CA LEU A 231 1.43 -21.14 -7.78
C LEU A 231 1.59 -21.64 -6.35
N ARG A 232 1.33 -20.80 -5.36
CA ARG A 232 1.49 -21.10 -3.93
C ARG A 232 0.32 -20.58 -3.12
N HIS A 233 0.17 -21.09 -1.90
CA HIS A 233 -0.76 -20.50 -0.94
C HIS A 233 -0.25 -19.10 -0.51
N PRO A 234 -1.12 -18.07 -0.42
CA PRO A 234 -0.75 -16.71 0.01
C PRO A 234 0.11 -16.65 1.27
N PHE A 235 -0.21 -17.48 2.27
CA PHE A 235 0.49 -17.49 3.55
C PHE A 235 1.92 -18.06 3.47
N HIS A 236 2.26 -18.87 2.46
CA HIS A 236 3.64 -19.36 2.28
C HIS A 236 4.62 -18.22 1.97
N SER A 237 4.18 -17.14 1.31
CA SER A 237 5.08 -16.04 0.91
C SER A 237 5.25 -14.94 1.93
N LEU A 238 4.48 -14.95 3.02
CA LEU A 238 4.64 -13.99 4.12
C LEU A 238 5.97 -14.17 4.85
N ASP A 239 6.41 -15.43 5.02
CA ASP A 239 7.73 -15.75 5.58
C ASP A 239 8.88 -15.24 4.70
N ALA A 240 8.62 -15.04 3.40
CA ALA A 240 9.59 -14.52 2.46
C ALA A 240 9.65 -12.97 2.42
N VAL A 241 8.80 -12.27 3.18
CA VAL A 241 8.83 -10.80 3.25
C VAL A 241 10.16 -10.34 3.86
N PRO A 242 10.93 -9.48 3.17
CA PRO A 242 12.19 -8.98 3.70
C PRO A 242 11.99 -8.21 5.01
N GLN A 243 12.64 -8.68 6.09
CA GLN A 243 12.56 -8.08 7.42
C GLN A 243 13.48 -6.85 7.55
N LEU A 244 13.24 -5.83 6.70
CA LEU A 244 14.03 -4.61 6.66
C LEU A 244 13.54 -3.56 7.67
N PRO A 245 14.41 -2.63 8.13
CA PRO A 245 13.98 -1.47 8.90
C PRO A 245 12.84 -0.72 8.18
N GLY A 246 11.85 -0.21 8.93
CA GLY A 246 10.72 0.52 8.33
C GLY A 246 9.56 -0.35 7.84
N LEU A 247 9.65 -1.68 7.83
CA LEU A 247 8.51 -2.55 7.47
C LEU A 247 7.30 -2.32 8.37
N ALA A 248 7.51 -2.34 9.69
CA ALA A 248 6.45 -2.08 10.66
C ALA A 248 5.84 -0.68 10.49
N ALA A 249 6.68 0.34 10.27
CA ALA A 249 6.23 1.70 10.02
C ALA A 249 5.37 1.78 8.76
N THR A 250 5.80 1.14 7.67
CA THR A 250 5.04 1.05 6.41
C THR A 250 3.66 0.43 6.64
N ALA A 251 3.60 -0.70 7.36
CA ALA A 251 2.34 -1.36 7.68
C ALA A 251 1.44 -0.51 8.61
N CYS A 252 2.01 0.18 9.59
CA CYS A 252 1.27 1.07 10.48
C CYS A 252 0.74 2.31 9.76
N VAL A 253 1.46 2.83 8.75
CA VAL A 253 0.95 3.90 7.89
C VAL A 253 -0.25 3.40 7.09
N LEU A 254 -0.18 2.23 6.45
CA LEU A 254 -1.32 1.66 5.71
C LEU A 254 -2.55 1.46 6.61
N LEU A 255 -2.36 0.89 7.81
CA LEU A 255 -3.45 0.66 8.76
C LEU A 255 -4.01 1.97 9.33
N GLY A 256 -3.13 2.84 9.83
CA GLY A 256 -3.52 4.08 10.50
C GLY A 256 -4.14 5.11 9.56
N SER A 257 -3.63 5.23 8.33
CA SER A 257 -4.23 6.11 7.32
C SER A 257 -5.61 5.62 6.87
N THR A 258 -5.78 4.32 6.61
CA THR A 258 -7.09 3.75 6.26
C THR A 258 -8.08 3.86 7.43
N ALA A 259 -7.60 3.67 8.67
CA ALA A 259 -8.39 3.88 9.87
C ALA A 259 -8.85 5.33 10.01
N TYR A 260 -7.94 6.27 9.75
CA TYR A 260 -8.26 7.68 9.77
C TYR A 260 -9.24 8.06 8.66
N ASP A 261 -9.06 7.54 7.44
CA ASP A 261 -9.96 7.80 6.32
C ASP A 261 -11.40 7.40 6.66
N GLY A 262 -11.62 6.16 7.14
CA GLY A 262 -12.94 5.73 7.59
C GLY A 262 -13.49 6.51 8.79
N PHE A 263 -12.64 6.86 9.75
CA PHE A 263 -13.04 7.71 10.87
C PHE A 263 -13.41 9.13 10.43
N SER A 264 -12.75 9.65 9.40
CA SER A 264 -12.86 11.05 8.98
C SER A 264 -14.24 11.42 8.43
N ALA A 265 -15.01 10.41 8.00
CA ALA A 265 -16.39 10.55 7.55
C ALA A 265 -17.41 10.64 8.70
N THR A 266 -16.99 10.47 9.96
CA THR A 266 -17.91 10.53 11.11
C THR A 266 -18.39 11.97 11.36
N PRO A 267 -19.70 12.21 11.59
CA PRO A 267 -20.22 13.57 11.79
C PRO A 267 -19.50 14.39 12.87
N SER A 268 -19.15 13.78 14.00
CA SER A 268 -18.42 14.46 15.09
C SER A 268 -17.01 14.90 14.69
N TRP A 269 -16.34 14.12 13.85
CA TRP A 269 -15.02 14.48 13.34
C TRP A 269 -15.12 15.55 12.26
N ILE A 270 -16.12 15.48 11.37
CA ILE A 270 -16.40 16.54 10.39
C ILE A 270 -16.62 17.89 11.09
N ASP A 271 -17.42 17.91 12.16
CA ASP A 271 -17.62 19.11 12.98
C ASP A 271 -16.30 19.60 13.61
N THR A 272 -15.48 18.69 14.13
CA THR A 272 -14.13 19.02 14.64
C THR A 272 -13.25 19.64 13.55
N LEU A 273 -13.26 19.10 12.33
CA LEU A 273 -12.49 19.64 11.20
C LEU A 273 -12.95 21.04 10.78
N GLN A 274 -14.23 21.37 10.98
CA GLN A 274 -14.82 22.67 10.62
C GLN A 274 -14.64 23.73 11.71
N THR A 275 -14.65 23.33 12.99
CA THR A 275 -14.64 24.25 14.14
C THR A 275 -13.27 24.39 14.80
N SER A 276 -12.30 23.53 14.48
CA SER A 276 -11.00 23.52 15.14
C SER A 276 -10.23 24.84 14.96
N PRO A 277 -9.62 25.38 16.04
CA PRO A 277 -8.78 26.58 15.96
C PRO A 277 -7.50 26.38 15.14
N LEU A 278 -7.12 25.12 14.87
CA LEU A 278 -5.98 24.77 14.02
C LEU A 278 -6.31 24.80 12.53
N GLY A 279 -7.58 25.06 12.18
CA GLY A 279 -8.11 24.91 10.83
C GLY A 279 -8.25 23.45 10.39
N ARG A 280 -8.98 23.24 9.29
CA ARG A 280 -9.24 21.90 8.72
C ARG A 280 -7.96 21.10 8.48
N THR A 281 -6.98 21.68 7.78
CA THR A 281 -5.71 21.02 7.45
C THR A 281 -4.91 20.64 8.70
N GLY A 282 -4.84 21.53 9.70
CA GLY A 282 -4.12 21.27 10.95
C GLY A 282 -4.76 20.15 11.75
N ALA A 283 -6.08 20.20 11.94
CA ALA A 283 -6.85 19.16 12.61
C ALA A 283 -6.75 17.81 11.88
N ALA A 284 -6.86 17.81 10.55
CA ALA A 284 -6.77 16.60 9.75
C ALA A 284 -5.38 15.97 9.79
N THR A 285 -4.33 16.79 9.73
CA THR A 285 -2.94 16.35 9.85
C THR A 285 -2.70 15.68 11.20
N LEU A 286 -3.15 16.29 12.29
CA LEU A 286 -3.00 15.72 13.63
C LEU A 286 -3.80 14.42 13.79
N GLY A 287 -5.02 14.37 13.27
CA GLY A 287 -5.84 13.15 13.28
C GLY A 287 -5.16 11.99 12.55
N LEU A 288 -4.65 12.24 11.34
CA LEU A 288 -3.92 11.24 10.55
C LEU A 288 -2.68 10.73 11.29
N LEU A 289 -1.85 11.65 11.80
CA LEU A 289 -0.64 11.28 12.53
C LEU A 289 -0.95 10.53 13.83
N ALA A 290 -2.02 10.92 14.53
CA ALA A 290 -2.48 10.24 15.74
C ALA A 290 -2.96 8.82 15.43
N ALA A 291 -3.69 8.60 14.34
CA ALA A 291 -4.13 7.27 13.92
C ALA A 291 -2.95 6.35 13.55
N ILE A 292 -1.95 6.86 12.81
CA ILE A 292 -0.72 6.13 12.49
C ILE A 292 0.07 5.81 13.78
N ALA A 293 0.19 6.77 14.69
CA ALA A 293 0.85 6.59 15.97
C ALA A 293 0.12 5.58 16.85
N ALA A 294 -1.21 5.59 16.87
CA ALA A 294 -2.03 4.64 17.61
C ALA A 294 -1.85 3.21 17.07
N ALA A 295 -1.85 3.03 15.75
CA ALA A 295 -1.55 1.73 15.12
C ALA A 295 -0.15 1.23 15.51
N ALA A 296 0.86 2.11 15.46
CA ALA A 296 2.22 1.77 15.89
C ALA A 296 2.29 1.44 17.39
N ALA A 297 1.63 2.21 18.25
CA ALA A 297 1.58 2.00 19.69
C ALA A 297 0.94 0.65 20.01
N LEU A 298 -0.23 0.33 19.44
CA LEU A 298 -0.89 -0.96 19.60
C LEU A 298 0.02 -2.11 19.14
N PHE A 299 0.64 -1.99 17.96
CA PHE A 299 1.58 -3.00 17.48
C PHE A 299 2.76 -3.21 18.43
N THR A 300 3.35 -2.13 18.94
CA THR A 300 4.45 -2.22 19.92
C THR A 300 4.00 -2.82 21.26
N LEU A 301 2.78 -2.52 21.70
CA LEU A 301 2.19 -3.08 22.92
C LEU A 301 1.90 -4.58 22.76
N CYS A 302 1.27 -4.99 21.67
CA CYS A 302 0.99 -6.40 21.40
C CYS A 302 2.28 -7.21 21.26
N THR A 303 3.28 -6.68 20.54
CA THR A 303 4.56 -7.38 20.36
C THR A 303 5.40 -7.40 21.63
N SER A 304 5.34 -6.36 22.48
CA SER A 304 6.00 -6.38 23.78
C SER A 304 5.34 -7.37 24.74
N ALA A 305 4.00 -7.40 24.79
CA ALA A 305 3.25 -8.38 25.57
C ALA A 305 3.56 -9.82 25.13
N ALA A 306 3.56 -10.10 23.82
CA ALA A 306 3.92 -11.40 23.29
C ALA A 306 5.33 -11.83 23.70
N ARG A 307 6.30 -10.91 23.68
CA ARG A 307 7.66 -11.18 24.16
C ARG A 307 7.72 -11.48 25.66
N LEU A 308 6.97 -10.75 26.48
CA LEU A 308 6.94 -10.98 27.93
C LEU A 308 6.37 -12.37 28.24
N ILE A 309 5.30 -12.77 27.56
CA ILE A 309 4.68 -14.09 27.73
C ILE A 309 5.63 -15.20 27.28
N SER A 310 6.23 -15.07 26.08
CA SER A 310 7.17 -16.08 25.57
C SER A 310 8.48 -16.15 26.37
N GLY A 311 9.00 -15.00 26.81
CA GLY A 311 10.20 -14.94 27.64
C GLY A 311 9.99 -15.54 29.03
N ALA A 312 8.81 -15.37 29.64
CA ALA A 312 8.46 -16.02 30.89
C ALA A 312 8.45 -17.55 30.76
N ARG A 313 7.93 -18.08 29.64
CA ARG A 313 7.92 -19.54 29.34
C ARG A 313 9.33 -20.11 29.11
N LEU A 314 10.18 -19.40 28.36
CA LEU A 314 11.56 -19.84 28.14
C LEU A 314 12.38 -19.88 29.44
N ASN A 315 12.11 -18.94 30.36
CA ASN A 315 12.73 -18.93 31.69
C ASN A 315 12.21 -20.08 32.58
N SER A 316 10.93 -20.46 32.49
CA SER A 316 10.37 -21.59 33.24
C SER A 316 10.86 -22.95 32.71
N ASP A 317 11.14 -23.05 31.41
CA ASP A 317 11.58 -24.29 30.76
C ASP A 317 13.11 -24.51 30.82
N GLY A 318 13.85 -23.63 31.53
CA GLY A 318 15.29 -23.78 31.76
C GLY A 318 16.18 -23.63 30.51
N LEU A 319 15.67 -23.02 29.44
CA LEU A 319 16.39 -22.86 28.17
C LEU A 319 17.42 -21.70 28.20
N ASN A 320 18.57 -21.91 27.54
CA ASN A 320 19.75 -21.04 27.60
C ASN A 320 19.50 -19.54 27.32
N SER A 321 20.28 -18.68 28.00
CA SER A 321 20.32 -17.21 27.89
C SER A 321 20.49 -16.67 26.46
N ASP A 322 21.14 -17.41 25.57
CA ASP A 322 21.34 -17.02 24.17
C ASP A 322 20.04 -17.07 23.34
N ALA A 323 19.14 -18.02 23.63
CA ALA A 323 17.81 -18.09 23.00
C ALA A 323 16.91 -16.93 23.46
N LEU A 324 17.06 -16.50 24.72
CA LEU A 324 16.38 -15.33 25.27
C LEU A 324 16.88 -14.02 24.65
N ILE A 325 18.18 -13.91 24.37
CA ILE A 325 18.80 -12.72 23.75
C ILE A 325 18.43 -12.62 22.26
N SER A 326 18.42 -13.74 21.53
CA SER A 326 18.02 -13.78 20.12
C SER A 326 16.54 -13.41 19.94
N THR A 327 15.66 -13.94 20.81
CA THR A 327 14.23 -13.61 20.85
C THR A 327 14.00 -12.12 21.18
N ARG A 328 14.78 -11.55 22.11
CA ARG A 328 14.74 -10.11 22.44
C ARG A 328 15.18 -9.22 21.27
N LYS A 329 16.23 -9.60 20.53
CA LYS A 329 16.74 -8.82 19.39
C LYS A 329 15.84 -8.89 18.15
N ALA A 330 15.10 -9.98 17.98
CA ALA A 330 14.23 -10.19 16.82
C ALA A 330 12.84 -9.51 16.93
N GLY A 331 12.33 -9.32 18.14
CA GLY A 331 10.88 -9.41 18.37
C GLY A 331 9.93 -8.28 17.93
N SER A 332 10.32 -7.27 17.15
CA SER A 332 9.35 -6.29 16.58
C SER A 332 9.43 -6.28 15.07
N ARG A 333 10.66 -6.42 14.54
CA ARG A 333 10.88 -6.73 13.13
C ARG A 333 10.27 -8.08 12.79
N ALA A 334 10.48 -9.09 13.63
CA ALA A 334 9.99 -10.45 13.39
C ALA A 334 8.47 -10.54 13.20
N PHE A 335 7.66 -9.64 13.78
CA PHE A 335 6.20 -9.68 13.63
C PHE A 335 5.66 -8.66 12.62
N ALA A 336 6.50 -7.81 12.04
CA ALA A 336 6.00 -6.72 11.19
C ALA A 336 5.23 -7.23 9.95
N HIS A 337 5.60 -8.40 9.44
CA HIS A 337 4.92 -9.04 8.30
C HIS A 337 3.52 -9.58 8.66
N SER A 338 3.21 -9.82 9.94
CA SER A 338 1.88 -10.29 10.37
C SER A 338 0.81 -9.19 10.29
N LEU A 339 1.23 -7.92 10.17
CA LEU A 339 0.32 -6.80 9.90
C LEU A 339 -0.17 -6.78 8.45
N LEU A 340 0.54 -7.42 7.51
CA LEU A 340 0.19 -7.33 6.08
C LEU A 340 -1.18 -7.95 5.76
N PRO A 341 -1.54 -9.16 6.24
CA PRO A 341 -2.88 -9.70 6.04
C PRO A 341 -3.97 -8.80 6.64
N ILE A 342 -3.72 -8.23 7.83
CA ILE A 342 -4.67 -7.34 8.52
C ILE A 342 -4.89 -6.06 7.69
N ALA A 343 -3.80 -5.42 7.28
CA ALA A 343 -3.84 -4.23 6.43
C ALA A 343 -4.54 -4.52 5.10
N THR A 344 -4.26 -5.66 4.49
CA THR A 344 -4.87 -6.08 3.22
C THR A 344 -6.37 -6.27 3.36
N GLY A 345 -6.81 -7.01 4.39
CA GLY A 345 -8.23 -7.21 4.65
C GLY A 345 -8.95 -5.88 4.88
N TYR A 346 -8.31 -4.96 5.60
CA TYR A 346 -8.88 -3.65 5.86
C TYR A 346 -8.95 -2.78 4.60
N LEU A 347 -7.88 -2.70 3.81
CA LEU A 347 -7.85 -1.98 2.53
C LEU A 347 -8.93 -2.47 1.56
N ILE A 348 -9.12 -3.78 1.45
CA ILE A 348 -10.18 -4.36 0.61
C ILE A 348 -11.54 -3.92 1.16
N ALA A 349 -11.82 -4.17 2.44
CA ALA A 349 -13.13 -3.89 3.01
C ALA A 349 -13.49 -2.39 2.91
N HIS A 350 -12.51 -1.52 3.14
CA HIS A 350 -12.68 -0.07 3.14
C HIS A 350 -12.85 0.49 1.72
N TYR A 351 -12.03 0.07 0.76
CA TYR A 351 -12.01 0.66 -0.58
C TYR A 351 -12.78 -0.12 -1.66
N PHE A 352 -13.35 -1.29 -1.35
CA PHE A 352 -14.04 -2.11 -2.37
C PHE A 352 -15.15 -1.35 -3.09
N SER A 353 -16.04 -0.71 -2.33
CA SER A 353 -17.17 0.03 -2.90
C SER A 353 -16.69 1.22 -3.73
N LEU A 354 -15.71 1.98 -3.21
CA LEU A 354 -15.11 3.11 -3.92
C LEU A 354 -14.50 2.67 -5.25
N PHE A 355 -13.75 1.56 -5.28
CA PHE A 355 -13.17 1.03 -6.51
C PHE A 355 -14.25 0.62 -7.52
N ALA A 356 -15.29 -0.09 -7.04
CA ALA A 356 -16.35 -0.60 -7.90
C ALA A 356 -17.16 0.52 -8.58
N THR A 357 -17.33 1.67 -7.93
CA THR A 357 -18.10 2.80 -8.47
C THR A 357 -17.23 3.82 -9.19
N GLU A 358 -16.12 4.26 -8.58
CA GLU A 358 -15.33 5.38 -9.09
C GLU A 358 -14.30 4.97 -10.13
N ALA A 359 -13.82 3.71 -10.15
CA ALA A 359 -12.87 3.30 -11.18
C ALA A 359 -13.49 3.30 -12.59
N PRO A 360 -14.69 2.72 -12.82
CA PRO A 360 -15.36 2.84 -14.13
C PRO A 360 -15.70 4.28 -14.51
N ARG A 361 -16.14 5.11 -13.54
CA ARG A 361 -16.42 6.53 -13.76
C ARG A 361 -15.17 7.27 -14.21
N THR A 362 -14.05 7.08 -13.53
CA THR A 362 -12.75 7.68 -13.89
C THR A 362 -12.33 7.31 -15.31
N VAL A 363 -12.50 6.04 -15.70
CA VAL A 363 -12.17 5.57 -17.05
C VAL A 363 -13.07 6.21 -18.10
N THR A 364 -14.37 6.34 -17.81
CA THR A 364 -15.36 7.00 -18.69
C THR A 364 -15.01 8.48 -18.92
N LEU A 365 -14.67 9.20 -17.85
CA LEU A 365 -14.20 10.59 -17.88
C LEU A 365 -12.94 10.74 -18.74
N ALA A 366 -12.00 9.80 -18.64
CA ALA A 366 -10.78 9.81 -19.43
C ALA A 366 -11.01 9.58 -20.93
N TYR A 367 -12.08 8.88 -21.32
CA TYR A 367 -12.47 8.70 -22.73
C TYR A 367 -13.39 9.81 -23.25
N GLY A 368 -13.89 10.70 -22.38
CA GLY A 368 -14.79 11.80 -22.76
C GLY A 368 -16.18 11.33 -23.23
N THR A 369 -16.58 10.12 -22.85
CA THR A 369 -17.86 9.50 -23.23
C THR A 369 -19.06 9.94 -22.38
N ASP A 370 -18.80 10.80 -21.41
CA ASP A 370 -19.70 11.37 -20.42
C ASP A 370 -20.03 12.85 -20.68
N ASN A 371 -19.66 13.36 -21.85
CA ASN A 371 -20.14 14.66 -22.30
C ASN A 371 -21.66 14.59 -22.57
N PRO A 372 -22.51 15.33 -21.83
CA PRO A 372 -23.88 15.54 -22.28
C PRO A 372 -23.86 16.19 -23.67
N PRO A 373 -24.79 15.87 -24.58
CA PRO A 373 -24.89 16.57 -25.85
C PRO A 373 -25.02 18.07 -25.59
N PRO A 374 -24.41 18.93 -26.45
CA PRO A 374 -24.57 20.37 -26.32
C PRO A 374 -26.07 20.69 -26.28
N ALA A 375 -26.48 21.49 -25.29
CA ALA A 375 -27.85 21.95 -25.18
C ALA A 375 -28.24 22.61 -26.51
N ALA A 376 -29.25 22.04 -27.17
CA ALA A 376 -29.76 22.49 -28.47
C ALA A 376 -30.49 23.83 -28.36
#